data_AF-A0A957ZFP8-F1
#
_entry.id   AF-A0A957ZFP8-F1
#
_cell.length_a   1.000
_cell.length_b   1.000
_cell.length_c   1.000
_cell.angle_alpha   90.00
_cell.angle_beta   90.00
_cell.angle_gamma   90.00
#
_symmetry.space_group_name_H-M   'P 1'
#
loop_
_entity.id
_entity.type
_entity.pdbx_description
1 polymer ?
#
loop_
_entity_poly.entity_id
_entity_poly.type
_entity_poly.pdbx_seq_one_letter_code
_entity_poly.pdbx_strand_id
1 'polypeptide(L)'
;MAALNYAQRRKIRDSILFWAILLPLAITVIVPLWYLTDMAFTPEQNQLSWPISWLPQSPTLANFFRIFSDGTLPLARWFGNSVLVATVGTLVVLFLSSLSAYAFARLEFPGRDFLFSMLIFSLMIPGAVTLIPAFLLLRDLHLLDTYQA
;
A
#
# COMPACT_ATOMS: atom_id res chain seq x y z
N MET A 1 33.84 4.82 -38.43
CA MET A 1 33.24 4.10 -37.29
C MET A 1 33.93 4.57 -36.01
N ALA A 2 33.32 5.50 -35.28
CA ALA A 2 33.95 6.14 -34.12
C ALA A 2 34.06 5.15 -32.96
N ALA A 3 35.30 4.88 -32.50
CA ALA A 3 35.54 4.03 -31.35
C ALA A 3 34.96 4.71 -30.10
N LEU A 4 33.89 4.14 -29.54
CA LEU A 4 33.27 4.63 -28.31
C LEU A 4 34.31 4.73 -27.20
N ASN A 5 34.37 5.90 -26.57
CA ASN A 5 35.29 6.24 -25.50
C ASN A 5 35.04 5.30 -24.29
N TYR A 6 36.07 4.90 -23.55
CA TYR A 6 35.96 3.89 -22.47
C TYR A 6 34.88 4.23 -21.43
N ALA A 7 34.74 5.52 -21.10
CA ALA A 7 33.69 6.04 -20.22
C ALA A 7 32.27 5.84 -20.77
N GLN A 8 32.07 5.91 -22.09
CA GLN A 8 30.79 5.65 -22.74
C GLN A 8 30.44 4.16 -22.72
N ARG A 9 31.43 3.28 -22.96
CA ARG A 9 31.23 1.81 -22.88
C ARG A 9 30.85 1.35 -21.47
N ARG A 10 31.47 1.93 -20.43
CA ARG A 10 31.13 1.65 -19.02
C ARG A 10 29.69 2.07 -18.69
N LYS A 11 29.29 3.28 -19.08
CA LYS A 11 27.89 3.76 -18.88
C LYS A 11 26.86 2.89 -19.60
N ILE A 12 27.15 2.46 -20.83
CA ILE A 12 26.24 1.57 -21.59
C ILE A 12 26.14 0.20 -20.91
N ARG A 13 27.25 -0.40 -20.51
CA ARG A 13 27.25 -1.68 -19.78
C ARG A 13 26.47 -1.59 -18.48
N ASP A 14 26.71 -0.56 -17.68
CA ASP A 14 26.03 -0.40 -16.39
C ASP A 14 24.52 -0.15 -16.60
N SER A 15 24.13 0.53 -17.68
CA SER A 15 22.72 0.70 -18.08
C SER A 15 22.08 -0.62 -18.53
N ILE A 16 22.80 -1.45 -19.31
CA ILE A 16 22.31 -2.76 -19.75
C ILE A 16 22.12 -3.68 -18.54
N LEU A 17 23.07 -3.72 -17.61
CA LEU A 17 22.96 -4.51 -16.38
C LEU A 17 21.79 -4.05 -15.51
N PHE A 18 21.61 -2.73 -15.38
CA PHE A 18 20.46 -2.15 -14.70
C PHE A 18 19.13 -2.60 -15.30
N TRP A 19 18.96 -2.50 -16.62
CA TRP A 19 17.73 -2.92 -17.31
C TRP A 19 17.54 -4.44 -17.32
N ALA A 20 18.61 -5.22 -17.41
CA ALA A 20 18.56 -6.68 -17.34
C ALA A 20 18.04 -7.18 -16.00
N ILE A 21 18.24 -6.42 -14.91
CA ILE A 21 17.70 -6.72 -13.58
C ILE A 21 16.29 -6.16 -13.41
N LEU A 22 16.06 -4.92 -13.86
CA LEU A 22 14.76 -4.26 -13.67
C LEU A 22 13.63 -4.85 -14.49
N LEU A 23 13.86 -5.27 -15.73
CA LEU A 23 12.79 -5.80 -16.58
C LEU A 23 12.16 -7.07 -15.98
N PRO A 24 12.92 -8.10 -15.54
CA PRO A 24 12.35 -9.24 -14.83
C PRO A 24 11.60 -8.84 -13.57
N LEU A 25 12.13 -7.90 -12.78
CA LEU A 25 11.48 -7.43 -11.55
C LEU A 25 10.17 -6.67 -11.84
N ALA A 26 10.12 -5.91 -12.94
CA ALA A 26 8.89 -5.27 -13.37
C ALA A 26 7.84 -6.30 -13.79
N ILE A 27 8.26 -7.37 -14.48
CA ILE A 27 7.36 -8.46 -14.91
C ILE A 27 6.72 -9.14 -13.71
N THR A 28 7.44 -9.38 -12.60
CA THR A 28 6.85 -10.02 -11.41
C THR A 28 5.73 -9.19 -10.77
N VAL A 29 5.74 -7.87 -10.96
CA VAL A 29 4.68 -6.96 -10.50
C VAL A 29 3.57 -6.82 -11.54
N ILE A 30 3.91 -6.71 -12.83
CA ILE A 30 2.94 -6.46 -13.90
C ILE A 30 2.06 -7.69 -14.15
N VAL A 31 2.63 -8.91 -14.12
CA VAL A 31 1.89 -10.15 -14.41
C VAL A 31 0.68 -10.37 -13.50
N PRO A 32 0.78 -10.29 -12.16
CA PRO A 32 -0.40 -10.44 -11.30
C PRO A 32 -1.42 -9.31 -11.48
N LEU A 33 -0.97 -8.07 -11.71
CA LEU A 33 -1.88 -6.94 -11.99
C LEU A 33 -2.64 -7.12 -13.30
N TRP A 34 -1.95 -7.60 -14.34
CA TRP A 34 -2.55 -7.98 -15.60
C TRP A 34 -3.62 -9.06 -15.39
N TYR A 35 -3.28 -10.11 -14.63
CA TYR A 35 -4.20 -11.22 -14.36
C TYR A 35 -5.45 -10.78 -13.59
N LEU A 36 -5.32 -9.90 -12.58
CA LEU A 36 -6.48 -9.33 -11.88
C LEU A 36 -7.36 -8.49 -12.81
N THR A 37 -6.75 -7.78 -13.74
CA THR A 37 -7.49 -7.00 -14.74
C THR A 37 -8.26 -7.91 -15.68
N ASP A 38 -7.64 -9.00 -16.17
CA ASP A 38 -8.31 -10.02 -16.98
C ASP A 38 -9.53 -10.62 -16.24
N MET A 39 -9.33 -11.04 -14.99
CA MET A 39 -10.40 -11.61 -14.17
C MET A 39 -11.57 -10.66 -13.95
N ALA A 40 -11.32 -9.36 -13.86
CA ALA A 40 -12.37 -8.36 -13.72
C ALA A 40 -13.35 -8.35 -14.92
N PHE A 41 -12.86 -8.69 -16.12
CA PHE A 41 -13.67 -8.77 -17.35
C PHE A 41 -14.10 -10.19 -17.71
N THR A 42 -13.58 -11.22 -17.04
CA THR A 42 -13.93 -12.62 -17.29
C THR A 42 -15.23 -13.00 -16.54
N PRO A 43 -16.22 -13.64 -17.22
CA PRO A 43 -17.44 -14.11 -16.58
C PRO A 43 -17.14 -15.08 -15.43
N GLU A 44 -17.90 -15.02 -14.33
CA GLU A 44 -17.69 -15.83 -13.11
C GLU A 44 -17.50 -17.33 -13.39
N GLN A 45 -18.28 -17.88 -14.34
CA GLN A 45 -18.23 -19.29 -14.74
C GLN A 45 -16.86 -19.71 -15.32
N ASN A 46 -16.10 -18.76 -15.86
CA ASN A 46 -14.83 -18.99 -16.54
C ASN A 46 -13.62 -18.54 -15.70
N GLN A 47 -13.82 -17.99 -14.49
CA GLN A 47 -12.70 -17.47 -13.67
C GLN A 47 -11.78 -18.57 -13.12
N LEU A 48 -12.27 -19.81 -13.01
CA LEU A 48 -11.50 -20.98 -12.54
C LEU A 48 -11.24 -22.00 -13.66
N SER A 49 -11.34 -21.60 -14.93
CA SER A 49 -11.09 -22.51 -16.05
C SER A 49 -9.61 -22.89 -16.15
N TRP A 50 -9.34 -24.16 -16.46
CA TRP A 50 -8.00 -24.65 -16.80
C TRP A 50 -7.96 -25.02 -18.30
N PRO A 51 -6.94 -24.60 -19.07
CA PRO A 51 -5.76 -23.81 -18.68
C PRO A 51 -6.05 -22.34 -18.36
N ILE A 52 -5.13 -21.68 -17.64
CA ILE A 52 -5.22 -20.24 -17.35
C ILE A 52 -5.30 -19.45 -18.65
N SER A 53 -6.37 -18.66 -18.82
CA SER A 53 -6.51 -17.73 -19.92
C SER A 53 -5.82 -16.40 -19.55
N TRP A 54 -5.01 -15.88 -20.47
CA TRP A 54 -4.33 -14.58 -20.29
C TRP A 54 -5.11 -13.41 -20.88
N LEU A 55 -6.18 -13.72 -21.62
CA LEU A 55 -7.14 -12.78 -22.19
C LEU A 55 -8.57 -13.33 -22.01
N PRO A 56 -9.58 -12.47 -21.84
CA PRO A 56 -10.94 -12.93 -21.63
C PRO A 56 -11.52 -13.46 -22.94
N GLN A 57 -11.96 -14.72 -22.94
CA GLN A 57 -12.61 -15.33 -24.13
C GLN A 57 -13.94 -14.65 -24.49
N SER A 58 -14.62 -14.09 -23.48
CA SER A 58 -15.89 -13.39 -23.63
C SER A 58 -15.94 -12.23 -22.62
N PRO A 59 -15.31 -11.09 -22.94
CA PRO A 59 -15.22 -9.97 -22.02
C PRO A 59 -16.62 -9.45 -21.66
N THR A 60 -16.86 -9.22 -20.37
CA THR A 60 -18.13 -8.72 -19.85
C THR A 60 -17.92 -7.63 -18.81
N LEU A 61 -18.87 -6.71 -18.72
CA LEU A 61 -18.96 -5.70 -17.67
C LEU A 61 -19.89 -6.13 -16.51
N ALA A 62 -20.46 -7.33 -16.58
CA ALA A 62 -21.42 -7.83 -15.60
C ALA A 62 -20.87 -7.83 -14.17
N ASN A 63 -19.58 -8.11 -13.99
CA ASN A 63 -18.92 -8.08 -12.67
C ASN A 63 -18.97 -6.68 -12.06
N PHE A 64 -18.73 -5.63 -12.87
CA PHE A 64 -18.80 -4.24 -12.42
C PHE A 64 -20.22 -3.83 -12.07
N PHE A 65 -21.22 -4.23 -12.86
CA PHE A 65 -22.62 -3.91 -12.51
C PHE A 65 -23.04 -4.64 -11.23
N ARG A 66 -22.66 -5.92 -11.09
CA ARG A 66 -23.01 -6.75 -9.92
C ARG A 66 -22.54 -6.12 -8.62
N ILE A 67 -21.29 -5.64 -8.54
CA ILE A 67 -20.75 -5.04 -7.31
C ILE A 67 -21.48 -3.76 -6.87
N PHE A 68 -22.15 -3.04 -7.78
CA PHE A 68 -22.92 -1.84 -7.46
C PHE A 68 -24.42 -2.13 -7.29
N SER A 69 -24.95 -3.18 -7.92
CA SER A 69 -26.36 -3.56 -7.82
C SER A 69 -26.66 -4.51 -6.66
N ASP A 70 -25.65 -5.21 -6.15
CA ASP A 70 -25.82 -6.16 -5.04
C ASP A 70 -25.99 -5.44 -3.71
N GLY A 71 -27.21 -5.45 -3.17
CA GLY A 71 -27.55 -4.82 -1.89
C GLY A 71 -26.84 -5.42 -0.67
N THR A 72 -26.21 -6.59 -0.81
CA THR A 72 -25.38 -7.19 0.25
C THR A 72 -23.98 -6.60 0.31
N LEU A 73 -23.55 -5.89 -0.74
CA LEU A 73 -22.22 -5.29 -0.89
C LEU A 73 -22.34 -3.76 -0.88
N PRO A 74 -22.27 -3.10 0.29
CA PRO A 74 -22.31 -1.63 0.38
C PRO A 74 -20.96 -1.00 -0.02
N LEU A 75 -20.51 -1.26 -1.25
CA LEU A 75 -19.18 -0.90 -1.76
C LEU A 75 -18.90 0.61 -1.67
N ALA A 76 -19.89 1.44 -2.03
CA ALA A 76 -19.76 2.90 -1.94
C ALA A 76 -19.52 3.37 -0.50
N ARG A 77 -20.16 2.72 0.48
CA ARG A 77 -19.95 3.03 1.90
C ARG A 77 -18.58 2.57 2.36
N TRP A 78 -18.14 1.37 1.99
CA TRP A 78 -16.80 0.88 2.33
C TRP A 78 -15.71 1.79 1.77
N PHE A 79 -15.82 2.16 0.50
CA PHE A 79 -14.89 3.09 -0.14
C PHE A 79 -14.91 4.47 0.54
N GLY A 80 -16.10 5.03 0.78
CA GLY A 80 -16.25 6.32 1.48
C GLY A 80 -15.65 6.31 2.89
N ASN A 81 -15.87 5.23 3.65
CA ASN A 81 -15.26 5.05 4.97
C ASN A 81 -13.73 4.99 4.87
N SER A 82 -13.17 4.23 3.94
CA SER A 82 -11.72 4.13 3.74
C SER A 82 -11.10 5.47 3.36
N VAL A 83 -11.72 6.22 2.44
CA VAL A 83 -11.24 7.55 2.04
C VAL A 83 -11.29 8.52 3.22
N LEU A 84 -12.39 8.53 3.98
CA LEU A 84 -12.53 9.38 5.15
C LEU A 84 -11.46 9.09 6.21
N VAL A 85 -11.31 7.83 6.61
CA VAL A 85 -10.36 7.41 7.65
C VAL A 85 -8.92 7.65 7.18
N ALA A 86 -8.57 7.29 5.94
CA ALA A 86 -7.23 7.52 5.41
C ALA A 86 -6.90 9.02 5.34
N THR A 87 -7.84 9.86 4.91
CA THR A 87 -7.61 11.31 4.78
C THR A 87 -7.47 11.97 6.14
N VAL A 88 -8.42 11.75 7.05
CA VAL A 88 -8.41 12.34 8.39
C VAL A 88 -7.20 11.85 9.17
N GLY A 89 -6.93 10.54 9.15
CA GLY A 89 -5.76 9.96 9.82
C GLY A 89 -4.45 10.53 9.29
N THR A 90 -4.31 10.66 7.97
CA THR A 90 -3.10 11.26 7.37
C THR A 90 -2.92 12.72 7.81
N LEU A 91 -3.98 13.52 7.82
CA LEU A 91 -3.90 14.93 8.24
C LEU A 91 -3.50 15.08 9.71
N VAL A 92 -4.10 14.29 10.60
CA VAL A 92 -3.78 14.31 12.03
C VAL A 92 -2.34 13.87 12.27
N VAL A 93 -1.92 12.77 11.65
CA VAL A 93 -0.54 12.26 11.77
C VAL A 93 0.46 13.25 11.20
N LEU A 94 0.20 13.81 10.01
CA LEU A 94 1.08 14.78 9.37
C LEU A 94 1.23 16.03 10.23
N PHE A 95 0.12 16.55 10.76
CA PHE A 95 0.14 17.71 11.66
C PHE A 95 1.00 17.41 12.89
N LEU A 96 0.65 16.39 13.68
CA LEU A 96 1.36 16.08 14.92
C LEU A 96 2.83 15.72 14.69
N SER A 97 3.13 14.88 13.69
CA SER A 97 4.50 14.45 13.37
C SER A 97 5.36 15.61 12.89
N SER A 98 4.83 16.57 12.13
CA SER A 98 5.57 17.75 11.70
C SER A 98 5.96 18.64 12.87
N LEU A 99 5.05 18.85 13.84
CA LEU A 99 5.34 19.60 15.07
C LEU A 99 6.38 18.89 15.93
N SER A 100 6.23 17.58 16.16
CA SER A 100 7.19 16.80 16.93
C SER A 100 8.57 16.75 16.26
N ALA A 101 8.63 16.55 14.94
CA ALA A 101 9.88 16.54 14.19
C ALA A 101 10.58 17.90 14.25
N TYR A 102 9.84 19.01 14.16
CA TYR A 102 10.42 20.34 14.34
C TYR A 102 11.03 20.52 15.73
N ALA A 103 10.30 20.12 16.79
CA ALA A 103 10.81 20.20 18.15
C ALA A 103 12.10 19.41 18.34
N PHE A 104 12.17 18.16 17.86
CA PHE A 104 13.39 17.34 17.95
C PHE A 104 14.54 17.87 17.08
N ALA A 105 14.26 18.44 15.91
CA ALA A 105 15.28 18.88 14.97
C ALA A 105 15.83 20.30 15.23
N ARG A 106 15.04 21.18 15.84
CA ARG A 106 15.36 22.61 15.97
C ARG A 106 15.40 23.14 17.39
N LEU A 107 14.74 22.49 18.35
CA LEU A 107 14.72 22.94 19.74
C LEU A 107 15.72 22.15 20.59
N GLU A 108 16.32 22.84 21.55
CA GLU A 108 17.13 22.24 22.61
C GLU A 108 16.33 22.32 23.90
N PHE A 109 15.93 21.15 24.42
CA PHE A 109 15.15 21.05 25.64
C PHE A 109 15.65 19.89 26.51
N PRO A 110 15.52 19.98 27.85
CA PRO A 110 15.98 18.92 28.74
C PRO A 110 15.20 17.62 28.48
N GLY A 111 15.92 16.50 28.35
CA GLY A 111 15.34 15.17 28.10
C GLY A 111 15.08 14.83 26.64
N ARG A 112 15.46 15.69 25.67
CA ARG A 112 15.31 15.46 24.22
C ARG A 112 15.79 14.08 23.78
N ASP A 113 17.04 13.75 24.10
CA ASP A 113 17.68 12.52 23.59
C ASP A 113 17.08 11.26 24.23
N PHE A 114 16.59 11.36 25.47
CA PHE A 114 15.87 10.28 26.15
C PHE A 114 14.52 10.02 25.46
N LEU A 115 13.71 11.06 25.22
CA LEU A 115 12.43 10.92 24.53
C LEU A 115 12.60 10.42 23.09
N PHE A 116 13.64 10.89 22.39
CA PHE A 116 13.97 10.40 21.06
C PHE A 116 14.34 8.91 21.08
N SER A 117 15.15 8.47 22.05
CA SER A 117 15.51 7.06 22.21
C SER A 117 14.28 6.19 22.54
N MET A 118 13.38 6.68 23.40
CA MET A 118 12.13 6.00 23.73
C MET A 118 11.21 5.86 22.50
N LEU A 119 11.15 6.89 21.64
CA LEU A 119 10.43 6.83 20.38
C LEU A 119 10.99 5.72 19.48
N ILE A 120 12.31 5.67 19.29
CA ILE A 120 12.94 4.61 18.47
C ILE A 120 12.68 3.23 19.06
N PHE A 121 12.78 3.08 20.38
CA PHE A 121 12.47 1.81 21.06
C PHE A 121 11.02 1.37 20.85
N SER A 122 10.07 2.32 20.86
CA SER A 122 8.66 2.01 20.60
C SER A 122 8.41 1.46 19.19
N LEU A 123 9.18 1.91 18.19
CA LEU A 123 9.10 1.41 16.81
C LEU A 123 9.62 -0.03 16.65
N MET A 124 10.39 -0.53 17.63
CA MET A 124 10.89 -1.91 17.64
C MET A 124 9.85 -2.91 18.16
N ILE A 125 8.77 -2.44 18.81
CA ILE A 125 7.72 -3.31 19.33
C ILE A 125 6.91 -3.87 18.15
N PRO A 126 6.82 -5.20 18.00
CA PRO A 126 6.06 -5.80 16.89
C PRO A 126 4.56 -5.48 16.99
N GLY A 127 3.91 -5.14 15.87
CA GLY A 127 2.47 -4.86 15.86
C GLY A 127 1.60 -6.02 16.36
N ALA A 128 2.07 -7.27 16.25
CA ALA A 128 1.34 -8.44 16.72
C ALA A 128 1.11 -8.45 18.25
N VAL A 129 2.06 -7.93 19.03
CA VAL A 129 1.94 -7.90 20.50
C VAL A 129 1.09 -6.72 20.99
N THR A 130 0.94 -5.67 20.18
CA THR A 130 0.13 -4.49 20.53
C THR A 130 -1.34 -4.63 20.12
N LEU A 131 -1.67 -5.61 19.28
CA LEU A 131 -3.04 -5.81 18.76
C LEU A 131 -4.08 -6.07 19.85
N ILE A 132 -3.82 -7.03 20.75
CA ILE A 132 -4.77 -7.36 21.83
C ILE A 132 -4.93 -6.17 22.80
N PRO A 133 -3.85 -5.55 23.31
CA PRO A 133 -3.96 -4.35 24.13
C PRO A 133 -4.70 -3.21 23.45
N ALA A 134 -4.44 -2.93 22.17
CA ALA A 134 -5.12 -1.88 21.42
C ALA A 134 -6.64 -2.16 21.31
N PHE A 135 -7.03 -3.41 21.04
CA PHE A 135 -8.44 -3.79 21.02
C PHE A 135 -9.11 -3.58 22.38
N LEU A 136 -8.48 -4.00 23.48
CA LEU A 136 -9.00 -3.81 24.83
C LEU A 136 -9.14 -2.32 25.17
N LEU A 137 -8.16 -1.49 24.79
CA LEU A 137 -8.24 -0.04 24.96
C LEU A 137 -9.42 0.56 24.19
N LEU A 138 -9.60 0.21 22.92
CA LEU A 138 -10.73 0.70 22.12
C LEU A 138 -12.07 0.24 22.68
N ARG A 139 -12.15 -0.99 23.20
CA ARG A 139 -13.33 -1.51 23.91
C ARG A 139 -13.64 -0.69 25.15
N ASP A 140 -12.65 -0.47 26.00
CA ASP A 140 -12.83 0.20 27.28
C ASP A 140 -13.14 1.70 27.08
N LEU A 141 -12.62 2.29 26.00
CA LEU A 141 -12.95 3.63 25.53
C LEU A 141 -14.29 3.71 24.76
N HIS A 142 -14.99 2.59 24.57
CA HIS A 142 -16.25 2.50 23.82
C HIS A 142 -16.15 3.02 22.37
N LEU A 143 -14.98 2.89 21.77
CA LEU A 143 -14.71 3.31 20.39
C LEU A 143 -14.95 2.19 19.37
N LEU A 144 -15.21 0.96 19.82
CA LEU A 144 -15.52 -0.16 18.93
C LEU A 144 -16.74 0.16 18.04
N ASP A 145 -16.65 -0.25 16.78
CA ASP A 145 -17.65 0.00 15.74
C ASP A 145 -17.97 1.49 15.48
N THR A 146 -17.04 2.39 15.83
CA THR A 146 -17.14 3.83 15.53
C THR A 146 -16.08 4.28 14.54
N TYR A 147 -16.30 5.43 13.89
CA TYR A 147 -15.34 6.07 13.01
C TYR A 147 -14.09 6.66 13.72
N GLN A 148 -14.08 6.63 15.06
CA GLN A 148 -13.03 7.22 15.89
C GLN A 148 -11.99 6.20 16.37
N ALA A 149 -12.26 4.90 16.21
CA ALA A 149 -11.32 3.80 16.45
C ALA A 149 -10.30 3.68 15.30
#